data_AF-A0A165N2W4-F1
#
_entry.id   AF-A0A165N2W4-F1
#
_cell.length_a   1.000
_cell.length_b   1.000
_cell.length_c   1.000
_cell.angle_alpha   90.00
_cell.angle_beta   90.00
_cell.angle_gamma   90.00
#
_symmetry.space_group_name_H-M   'P 1'
#
loop_
_entity.id
_entity.type
_entity.pdbx_description
1 polymer ?
#
loop_
_entity_poly.entity_id
_entity_poly.type
_entity_poly.pdbx_seq_one_letter_code
_entity_poly.pdbx_strand_id
1 'polypeptide(L)'
;MKYLANLNYSVVHSASTPTSSSGLSSHSNLDARVAELVKALHVVLNSFGAAKTFASPSASRHGCWTELHFNDRGRIFGAQPLTSGLDKSRLVMLQ
;
A
#
# COMPACT_ATOMS: atom_id res chain seq x y z
N MET A 1 -26.88 31.80 8.90
CA MET A 1 -26.68 31.01 10.14
C MET A 1 -28.03 30.64 10.73
N LYS A 2 -28.43 29.36 10.65
CA LYS A 2 -29.50 28.75 11.45
C LYS A 2 -29.12 27.28 11.66
N TYR A 3 -28.79 26.95 12.91
CA TYR A 3 -28.62 25.57 13.38
C TYR A 3 -30.01 24.95 13.55
N LEU A 4 -30.20 23.72 13.08
CA LEU A 4 -31.27 22.84 13.57
C LEU A 4 -30.65 21.48 13.88
N ALA A 5 -30.60 21.19 15.18
CA ALA A 5 -30.36 19.88 15.74
C ALA A 5 -31.52 18.96 15.34
N ASN A 6 -31.23 17.79 14.77
CA ASN A 6 -32.22 16.74 14.61
C ASN A 6 -31.99 15.69 15.70
N LEU A 7 -32.97 15.66 16.60
CA LEU A 7 -33.06 14.85 17.80
C LEU A 7 -33.81 13.57 17.43
N ASN A 8 -33.10 12.47 17.19
CA ASN A 8 -33.71 11.14 17.12
C ASN A 8 -33.09 10.27 18.21
N TYR A 9 -33.64 10.42 19.41
CA TYR A 9 -33.43 9.52 20.53
C TYR A 9 -34.47 8.39 20.44
N SER A 10 -34.03 7.18 20.13
CA SER A 10 -34.82 5.96 20.37
C SER A 10 -33.94 4.93 21.06
N VAL A 11 -34.20 4.76 22.35
CA VAL A 11 -33.73 3.64 23.16
C VAL A 11 -34.24 2.35 22.54
N VAL A 12 -33.33 1.46 22.14
CA VAL A 12 -33.63 0.05 21.95
C VAL A 12 -32.81 -0.76 22.95
N HIS A 13 -33.53 -1.51 23.77
CA HIS A 13 -33.01 -2.37 24.81
C HIS A 13 -32.18 -3.53 24.24
N SER A 14 -31.23 -3.95 25.06
CA SER A 14 -30.30 -5.07 24.98
C SER A 14 -30.80 -6.29 24.20
N ALA A 15 -30.12 -6.60 23.09
CA ALA A 15 -30.08 -7.94 22.52
C ALA A 15 -28.61 -8.36 22.37
N SER A 16 -28.30 -9.52 22.93
CA SER A 16 -26.98 -10.15 23.01
C SER A 16 -26.17 -10.03 21.72
N THR A 17 -24.97 -9.46 21.86
CA THR A 17 -23.90 -9.40 20.86
C THR A 17 -23.63 -10.76 20.21
N PRO A 18 -23.55 -10.87 18.87
CA PRO A 18 -22.91 -12.01 18.24
C PRO A 18 -21.40 -11.92 18.48
N THR A 19 -20.90 -12.58 19.52
CA THR A 19 -19.46 -12.77 19.70
C THR A 19 -18.97 -13.89 18.78
N SER A 20 -18.78 -13.57 17.50
CA SER A 20 -17.88 -14.32 16.62
C SER A 20 -16.45 -13.81 16.85
N SER A 21 -15.80 -14.31 17.90
CA SER A 21 -14.43 -13.96 18.29
C SER A 21 -13.33 -14.52 17.38
N SER A 22 -13.64 -14.87 16.13
CA SER A 22 -12.71 -15.51 15.19
C SER A 22 -11.89 -14.53 14.33
N GLY A 23 -12.07 -13.20 14.49
CA GLY A 23 -11.48 -12.20 13.59
C GLY A 23 -10.14 -11.58 14.02
N LEU A 24 -9.75 -11.64 15.29
CA LEU A 24 -8.64 -10.80 15.79
C LEU A 24 -7.24 -11.20 15.29
N SER A 25 -7.01 -12.48 15.02
CA SER A 25 -5.71 -13.01 14.55
C SER A 25 -5.58 -13.05 13.02
N SER A 26 -6.69 -13.08 12.30
CA SER A 26 -6.69 -13.16 10.83
C SER A 26 -6.22 -11.85 10.19
N HIS A 27 -6.56 -10.70 10.79
CA HIS A 27 -6.16 -9.40 10.27
C HIS A 27 -4.66 -9.13 10.41
N SER A 28 -4.01 -9.55 11.50
CA SER A 28 -2.56 -9.34 11.68
C SER A 28 -1.72 -10.11 10.66
N ASN A 29 -2.18 -11.30 10.25
CA ASN A 29 -1.50 -12.09 9.22
C ASN A 29 -1.62 -11.46 7.84
N LEU A 30 -2.77 -10.85 7.52
CA LEU A 30 -2.96 -10.12 6.27
C LEU A 30 -2.06 -8.87 6.23
N ASP A 31 -2.06 -8.08 7.30
CA ASP A 31 -1.27 -6.84 7.40
C ASP A 31 0.24 -7.15 7.22
N ALA A 32 0.72 -8.22 7.84
CA ALA A 32 2.10 -8.68 7.68
C ALA A 32 2.42 -9.08 6.24
N ARG A 33 1.51 -9.81 5.57
CA ARG A 33 1.66 -10.19 4.16
C ARG A 33 1.67 -8.97 3.24
N VAL A 34 0.80 -7.99 3.47
CA VAL A 34 0.79 -6.75 2.68
C VAL A 34 2.14 -6.03 2.84
N ALA A 35 2.64 -5.89 4.07
CA ALA A 35 3.94 -5.29 4.31
C ALA A 35 5.10 -6.03 3.62
N GLU A 36 5.03 -7.37 3.55
CA GLU A 36 5.99 -8.18 2.81
C GLU A 36 5.90 -7.95 1.29
N LEU A 37 4.69 -7.89 0.74
CA LEU A 37 4.47 -7.58 -0.68
C LEU A 37 4.98 -6.19 -1.06
N VAL A 38 4.82 -5.19 -0.19
CA VAL A 38 5.38 -3.84 -0.40
C VAL A 38 6.91 -3.88 -0.48
N LYS A 39 7.57 -4.72 0.33
CA LYS A 39 9.03 -4.90 0.23
C LYS A 39 9.41 -5.62 -1.06
N ALA A 40 8.70 -6.69 -1.40
CA ALA A 40 8.94 -7.46 -2.63
C ALA A 40 8.75 -6.63 -3.90
N LEU A 41 7.81 -5.69 -3.89
CA LEU A 41 7.57 -4.76 -5.00
C LEU A 41 8.85 -4.01 -5.42
N HIS A 42 9.64 -3.54 -4.46
CA HIS A 42 10.88 -2.82 -4.77
C HIS A 42 11.92 -3.72 -5.45
N VAL A 43 12.01 -4.98 -5.03
CA VAL A 43 12.90 -5.97 -5.67
C VAL A 43 12.50 -6.19 -7.12
N VAL A 44 11.20 -6.33 -7.40
CA VAL A 44 10.68 -6.50 -8.77
C VAL A 44 10.99 -5.26 -9.62
N LEU A 45 10.64 -4.06 -9.15
CA LEU A 45 10.91 -2.81 -9.88
C LEU A 45 12.40 -2.60 -10.15
N ASN A 46 13.27 -2.90 -9.18
CA ASN A 46 14.71 -2.76 -9.36
C ASN A 46 15.26 -3.80 -10.35
N SER A 47 14.70 -5.01 -10.39
CA SER A 47 15.13 -6.06 -11.33
C SER A 47 14.92 -5.68 -12.79
N PHE A 48 13.85 -4.95 -13.11
CA PHE A 48 13.56 -4.47 -14.47
C PHE A 48 14.08 -3.06 -14.75
N GLY A 49 14.19 -2.24 -13.72
CA GLY A 49 14.46 -0.81 -13.83
C GLY A 49 15.86 -0.37 -13.44
N ALA A 50 16.68 -1.24 -12.84
CA ALA A 50 18.06 -0.92 -12.48
C ALA A 50 19.04 -1.30 -13.58
N ALA A 51 20.16 -0.59 -13.61
CA ALA A 51 21.27 -0.89 -14.50
C ALA A 51 22.60 -0.59 -13.81
N LYS A 52 23.63 -1.36 -14.17
CA LYS A 52 25.00 -0.99 -13.85
C LYS A 52 25.40 0.24 -14.65
N THR A 53 25.94 1.23 -13.97
CA THR A 53 26.55 2.43 -14.54
C THR A 53 27.97 2.59 -13.98
N PHE A 54 28.75 3.52 -14.53
CA PHE A 54 30.07 3.84 -13.99
C PHE A 54 30.00 4.35 -12.54
N ALA A 55 28.96 5.13 -12.21
CA ALA A 55 28.81 5.74 -10.88
C ALA A 55 28.13 4.83 -9.85
N SER A 56 27.23 3.93 -10.27
CA SER A 56 26.52 3.01 -9.37
C SER A 56 26.25 1.66 -10.04
N PRO A 57 26.51 0.53 -9.36
CA PRO A 57 26.26 -0.81 -9.87
C PRO A 57 24.76 -1.16 -9.97
N SER A 58 23.88 -0.38 -9.33
CA SER A 58 22.42 -0.57 -9.35
C SER A 58 21.72 0.78 -9.46
N ALA A 59 22.04 1.55 -10.49
CA ALA A 59 21.42 2.85 -10.72
C ALA A 59 19.99 2.68 -11.24
N SER A 60 19.04 3.41 -10.66
CA SER A 60 17.67 3.42 -11.19
C SER A 60 17.63 4.10 -12.56
N ARG A 61 16.90 3.48 -13.50
CA ARG A 61 16.59 4.00 -14.84
C ARG A 61 15.11 4.35 -15.00
N HIS A 62 14.42 4.53 -13.89
CA HIS A 62 13.05 5.05 -13.80
C HIS A 62 12.88 5.88 -12.52
N GLY A 63 11.96 6.85 -12.55
CA GLY A 63 11.43 7.45 -11.33
C GLY A 63 10.35 6.55 -10.74
N CYS A 64 10.27 6.48 -9.41
CA CYS A 64 9.22 5.76 -8.70
C CYS A 64 8.76 6.57 -7.48
N TRP A 65 7.46 6.86 -7.42
CA TRP A 65 6.78 7.38 -6.24
C TRP A 65 5.78 6.34 -5.75
N THR A 66 5.98 5.80 -4.55
CA THR A 66 5.09 4.76 -4.01
C THR A 66 4.12 5.38 -3.02
N GLU A 67 2.83 5.36 -3.35
CA GLU A 67 1.76 5.74 -2.44
C GLU A 67 1.51 4.60 -1.46
N LEU A 68 1.57 4.87 -0.16
CA LEU A 68 1.21 3.91 0.90
C LEU A 68 -0.15 4.27 1.47
N HIS A 69 -1.06 3.30 1.48
CA HIS A 69 -2.41 3.51 1.97
C HIS A 69 -2.57 2.91 3.36
N PHE A 70 -3.04 3.74 4.30
CA PHE A 70 -3.24 3.38 5.69
C PHE A 70 -4.73 3.35 6.01
N ASN A 71 -5.14 2.41 6.86
CA ASN A 71 -6.49 2.40 7.42
C ASN A 71 -6.60 3.34 8.63
N ASP A 72 -7.80 3.49 9.18
CA ASP A 72 -8.05 4.34 10.36
C ASP A 72 -7.27 3.92 11.62
N ARG A 73 -6.71 2.70 11.62
CA ARG A 73 -5.86 2.15 12.69
C ARG A 73 -4.36 2.35 12.41
N GLY A 74 -4.00 3.05 11.35
CA GLY A 74 -2.60 3.31 10.96
C GLY A 74 -1.86 2.10 10.38
N ARG A 75 -2.56 1.05 9.95
CA ARG A 75 -1.95 -0.13 9.32
C ARG A 75 -1.94 0.00 7.81
N ILE A 76 -0.86 -0.44 7.19
CA ILE A 76 -0.73 -0.48 5.73
C ILE A 76 -1.71 -1.52 5.19
N PHE A 77 -2.65 -1.10 4.35
CA PHE A 77 -3.58 -2.01 3.67
C PHE A 77 -3.33 -2.09 2.16
N GLY A 78 -2.45 -1.25 1.61
CA GLY A 78 -2.08 -1.30 0.21
C GLY A 78 -0.93 -0.35 -0.13
N ALA A 79 -0.37 -0.54 -1.33
CA ALA A 79 0.61 0.35 -1.92
C ALA A 79 0.42 0.44 -3.44
N GLN A 80 0.68 1.60 -4.00
CA GLN A 80 0.56 1.86 -5.44
C GLN A 80 1.85 2.53 -5.96
N PRO A 81 2.65 1.85 -6.79
CA PRO A 81 3.82 2.46 -7.42
C PRO A 81 3.40 3.30 -8.63
N LEU A 82 3.77 4.58 -8.62
CA LEU A 82 3.67 5.48 -9.76
C LEU A 82 5.06 5.59 -10.38
N THR A 83 5.25 4.90 -11.52
CA THR A 83 6.55 4.88 -12.22
C THR A 83 6.55 5.83 -13.41
N SER A 84 7.68 6.47 -13.67
CA SER A 84 7.81 7.47 -14.73
C SER A 84 9.19 7.42 -15.38
N GLY A 85 9.28 7.86 -16.63
CA GLY A 85 10.56 8.14 -17.28
C GLY A 85 11.48 6.92 -17.41
N LEU A 86 10.93 5.73 -17.67
CA LEU A 86 11.75 4.55 -17.93
C LEU A 86 12.65 4.80 -19.15
N ASP A 87 13.95 4.66 -18.97
CA ASP A 87 14.94 4.81 -20.04
C ASP A 87 14.89 3.59 -20.99
N LYS A 88 14.01 3.68 -21.98
CA LYS A 88 13.79 2.64 -23.00
C LYS A 88 14.92 2.52 -24.01
N SER A 89 15.79 3.53 -24.13
CA SER A 89 16.92 3.50 -25.08
C SER A 89 17.84 2.29 -24.85
N ARG A 90 17.91 1.84 -23.59
CA ARG A 90 18.68 0.67 -23.17
C ARG A 90 18.17 -0.67 -23.69
N LEU A 91 16.94 -0.77 -24.16
CA LEU A 91 16.41 -2.03 -24.69
C LEU A 91 16.95 -2.34 -26.09
N VAL A 92 17.40 -1.32 -26.83
CA VAL A 92 17.78 -1.45 -28.25
C VAL A 92 19.30 -1.47 -28.43
N MET A 93 20.06 -0.98 -27.44
CA MET A 93 21.52 -1.07 -27.46
C MET A 93 22.00 -2.47 -27.09
N LEU A 94 21.82 -3.43 -28.00
CA LEU A 94 22.70 -4.57 -28.13
C LEU A 94 23.86 -4.11 -29.01
N GLN A 95 24.98 -3.73 -28.39
CA GLN A 95 26.29 -3.70 -29.05
C GLN A 95 26.92 -5.10 -29.01
#